data_AF-A0A7V4PQ54-F1
#
_entry.id   AF-A0A7V4PQ54-F1
#
_cell.length_a   1.000
_cell.length_b   1.000
_cell.length_c   1.000
_cell.angle_alpha   90.00
_cell.angle_beta   90.00
_cell.angle_gamma   90.00
#
_symmetry.space_group_name_H-M   'P 1'
#
loop_
_entity.id
_entity.type
_entity.pdbx_description
1 polymer ?
#
loop_
_entity_poly.entity_id
_entity_poly.type
_entity_poly.pdbx_seq_one_letter_code
_entity_poly.pdbx_strand_id
1 'polypeptide(L)'
;MTGPLVPNEILTAEAGLIFALVAGLLFGFFLERAGLGSARKLTAIFYLQDFAVLRVMFTAVIVGAVGLLLLERVGLLDADLLAIPPTYLWPQAAGGFLIGLGFVIGGY
;
A
#
# COMPACT_ATOMS: atom_id res chain seq x y z
N MET A 1 -11.35 -3.23 22.69
CA MET A 1 -12.01 -2.94 21.41
C MET A 1 -10.95 -3.07 20.34
N THR A 2 -10.91 -4.22 19.68
CA THR A 2 -9.95 -4.52 18.62
C THR A 2 -10.57 -4.19 17.27
N GLY A 3 -9.83 -3.54 16.38
CA GLY A 3 -10.18 -3.51 14.96
C GLY A 3 -10.10 -4.92 14.36
N PRO A 4 -10.73 -5.20 13.21
CA PRO A 4 -11.29 -4.26 12.23
C PRO A 4 -12.65 -3.63 12.60
N LEU A 5 -12.81 -2.32 12.40
CA LEU A 5 -13.93 -1.54 12.98
C LEU A 5 -15.30 -1.75 12.33
N VAL A 6 -15.34 -2.03 11.01
CA VAL A 6 -16.60 -2.24 10.28
C VAL A 6 -17.15 -3.66 10.51
N PRO A 7 -16.35 -4.74 10.38
CA PRO A 7 -16.81 -6.10 10.72
C PRO A 7 -17.24 -6.27 12.18
N ASN A 8 -16.66 -5.50 13.10
CA ASN A 8 -17.02 -5.54 14.53
C ASN A 8 -18.21 -4.63 14.88
N GLU A 9 -18.94 -4.10 13.88
CA GLU A 9 -20.10 -3.21 14.02
C GLU A 9 -19.84 -1.93 14.86
N ILE A 10 -18.57 -1.58 15.06
CA ILE A 10 -18.17 -0.36 15.78
C ILE A 10 -18.41 0.86 14.89
N LEU A 11 -18.26 0.70 13.57
CA LEU A 11 -18.57 1.71 12.56
C LEU A 11 -19.63 1.18 11.60
N THR A 12 -20.60 2.02 11.24
CA THR A 12 -21.54 1.70 10.15
C THR A 12 -20.81 1.66 8.81
N ALA A 13 -21.36 0.93 7.83
CA ALA A 13 -20.74 0.81 6.51
C ALA A 13 -20.57 2.17 5.81
N GLU A 14 -21.54 3.08 5.97
CA GLU A 14 -21.52 4.42 5.40
C GLU A 14 -20.40 5.27 6.02
N ALA A 15 -20.25 5.20 7.34
CA ALA A 15 -19.14 5.86 8.04
C ALA A 15 -17.79 5.27 7.60
N GLY A 16 -17.71 3.93 7.42
CA GLY A 16 -16.54 3.25 6.90
C GLY A 16 -16.10 3.76 5.52
N LEU A 17 -17.05 4.03 4.62
CA LEU A 17 -16.77 4.61 3.30
C LEU A 17 -16.20 6.04 3.39
N ILE A 18 -16.69 6.85 4.33
CA ILE A 18 -16.15 8.20 4.56
C ILE A 18 -14.69 8.11 5.04
N PHE A 19 -14.39 7.22 5.99
CA PHE A 19 -13.01 7.00 6.44
C PHE A 19 -12.11 6.45 5.31
N ALA A 20 -12.63 5.55 4.47
CA ALA A 20 -11.90 5.05 3.31
C ALA A 20 -11.57 6.18 2.31
N LEU A 21 -12.52 7.08 2.06
CA LEU A 21 -12.30 8.26 1.21
C LEU A 21 -11.22 9.18 1.80
N VAL A 22 -11.31 9.51 3.09
CA VAL A 22 -10.33 10.36 3.78
C VAL A 22 -8.94 9.70 3.75
N ALA A 23 -8.86 8.40 4.04
CA ALA A 23 -7.62 7.65 3.96
C ALA A 23 -7.02 7.66 2.54
N GLY A 24 -7.86 7.49 1.51
CA GLY A 24 -7.45 7.58 0.11
C GLY A 24 -6.93 8.97 -0.28
N LEU A 25 -7.58 10.05 0.18
CA LEU A 25 -7.13 11.42 -0.04
C LEU A 25 -5.79 11.69 0.64
N LEU A 26 -5.63 11.27 1.90
CA LEU A 26 -4.38 11.41 2.63
C LEU A 26 -3.26 10.61 1.95
N PHE A 27 -3.55 9.37 1.54
CA PHE A 27 -2.61 8.53 0.80
C PHE A 27 -2.15 9.20 -0.49
N GLY A 28 -3.08 9.70 -1.32
CA GLY A 28 -2.75 10.43 -2.55
C GLY A 28 -1.93 11.69 -2.28
N PHE A 29 -2.27 12.45 -1.24
CA PHE A 29 -1.50 13.64 -0.83
C PHE A 29 -0.05 13.29 -0.48
N PHE A 30 0.18 12.21 0.29
CA PHE A 30 1.53 11.77 0.63
C PHE A 30 2.31 11.24 -0.57
N LEU A 31 1.65 10.53 -1.50
CA LEU A 31 2.28 10.07 -2.75
C LEU A 31 2.75 11.24 -3.62
N GLU A 32 1.91 12.27 -3.76
CA GLU A 32 2.26 13.47 -4.52
C GLU A 32 3.45 14.20 -3.88
N ARG A 33 3.44 14.33 -2.56
CA ARG A 33 4.54 14.94 -1.79
C ARG A 33 5.84 14.15 -1.89
N ALA A 34 5.76 12.82 -1.97
CA ALA A 34 6.92 11.96 -2.20
C ALA A 34 7.44 12.02 -3.65
N GLY A 35 6.73 12.72 -4.56
CA GLY A 35 7.12 12.89 -5.96
C GLY A 35 6.78 11.69 -6.84
N LEU A 36 5.97 10.75 -6.36
CA LEU A 36 5.49 9.60 -7.12
C LEU A 36 4.45 9.97 -8.18
N GLY A 37 3.93 11.21 -8.18
CA GLY A 37 3.10 11.74 -9.27
C GLY A 37 3.89 12.09 -10.54
N SER A 38 5.23 12.10 -10.49
CA SER A 38 6.07 12.40 -11.65
C SER A 38 6.47 11.14 -12.40
N ALA A 39 5.95 10.98 -13.62
CA ALA A 39 6.31 9.88 -14.53
C ALA A 39 7.83 9.74 -14.76
N ARG A 40 8.58 10.86 -14.75
CA ARG A 40 10.05 10.84 -14.85
C ARG A 40 10.70 10.16 -13.65
N LYS A 41 10.21 10.43 -12.43
CA LYS A 41 10.74 9.79 -11.22
C LYS A 41 10.36 8.31 -11.14
N LEU A 42 9.15 7.97 -11.61
CA LEU A 42 8.69 6.59 -11.67
C LEU A 42 9.55 5.73 -12.61
N THR A 43 9.86 6.25 -13.81
CA THR A 43 10.64 5.52 -14.81
C THR A 43 12.15 5.53 -14.54
N ALA A 44 12.68 6.53 -13.82
CA ALA A 44 14.11 6.67 -13.52
C ALA A 44 14.71 5.47 -12.77
N ILE A 45 13.90 4.68 -12.06
CA ILE A 45 14.35 3.46 -11.39
C ILE A 45 14.87 2.41 -12.38
N PHE A 46 14.23 2.27 -13.55
CA PHE A 46 14.63 1.30 -14.57
C PHE A 46 15.92 1.67 -15.26
N TYR A 47 16.23 2.98 -15.30
CA TYR A 47 17.49 3.51 -15.82
C TYR A 47 18.58 3.61 -14.73
N LEU A 48 18.30 3.14 -13.51
CA LEU A 48 19.21 3.20 -12.36
C LEU A 48 19.66 4.63 -12.01
N GLN A 49 18.85 5.64 -12.36
CA GLN A 49 19.16 7.06 -12.15
C GLN A 49 18.62 7.56 -10.81
N ASP A 50 17.42 7.11 -10.42
CA ASP A 50 16.79 7.50 -9.16
C ASP A 50 16.06 6.31 -8.51
N PHE A 51 16.46 5.98 -7.28
CA PHE A 51 15.86 4.92 -6.47
C PHE A 51 14.83 5.45 -5.46
N ALA A 52 14.33 6.68 -5.64
CA ALA A 52 13.34 7.28 -4.77
C ALA A 52 12.10 6.38 -4.60
N VAL A 53 11.57 5.81 -5.69
CA VAL A 53 10.40 4.93 -5.67
C VAL A 53 10.64 3.71 -4.78
N LEU A 54 11.75 2.99 -5.02
CA LEU A 54 12.11 1.82 -4.24
C LEU A 54 12.23 2.17 -2.76
N ARG A 55 12.95 3.24 -2.44
CA ARG A 55 13.18 3.68 -1.06
C ARG A 55 11.88 4.03 -0.35
N VAL A 56 11.01 4.83 -0.98
CA VAL A 56 9.76 5.30 -0.36
C VAL A 56 8.76 4.16 -0.20
N MET A 57 8.58 3.32 -1.22
CA MET A 57 7.65 2.20 -1.15
C MET A 57 8.13 1.14 -0.16
N PHE A 58 9.41 0.80 -0.18
CA PHE A 58 9.98 -0.19 0.73
C PHE A 58 9.90 0.26 2.19
N THR A 59 10.24 1.53 2.48
CA THR A 59 10.10 2.06 3.84
C THR A 59 8.64 2.14 4.27
N ALA A 60 7.71 2.54 3.39
CA ALA A 60 6.29 2.55 3.69
C ALA A 60 5.75 1.15 4.03
N VAL A 61 6.16 0.12 3.28
CA VAL A 61 5.80 -1.28 3.56
C VAL A 61 6.33 -1.73 4.90
N ILE A 62 7.60 -1.45 5.22
CA ILE A 62 8.20 -1.81 6.51
C ILE A 62 7.47 -1.08 7.66
N VAL A 63 7.25 0.23 7.54
CA VAL A 63 6.55 1.01 8.57
C VAL A 63 5.12 0.49 8.76
N GLY A 64 4.43 0.17 7.67
CA GLY A 64 3.09 -0.43 7.73
C GLY A 64 3.10 -1.79 8.43
N ALA A 65 4.00 -2.69 8.05
CA ALA A 65 4.12 -4.02 8.66
C ALA A 65 4.46 -3.94 10.14
N VAL A 66 5.44 -3.11 10.52
CA VAL A 66 5.81 -2.89 11.93
C VAL A 66 4.65 -2.24 12.69
N GLY A 67 3.96 -1.27 12.09
CA GLY A 67 2.79 -0.62 12.69
C GLY A 67 1.66 -1.62 12.99
N LEU A 68 1.34 -2.50 12.04
CA LEU A 68 0.34 -3.55 12.24
C LEU A 68 0.74 -4.50 13.38
N LEU A 69 2.00 -4.95 13.41
CA LEU A 69 2.51 -5.81 14.49
C LEU A 69 2.46 -5.14 15.87
N LEU A 70 2.74 -3.84 15.95
CA LEU A 70 2.62 -3.08 17.20
C LEU A 70 1.16 -2.94 17.64
N LEU A 71 0.24 -2.69 16.71
CA LEU A 71 -1.19 -2.60 17.00
C LEU A 71 -1.76 -3.93 17.48
N GLU A 72 -1.33 -5.04 16.88
CA GLU A 72 -1.67 -6.40 17.32
C GLU A 72 -1.18 -6.65 18.75
N ARG A 73 0.09 -6.34 19.05
CA ARG A 73 0.68 -6.56 20.39
C ARG A 73 0.01 -5.76 21.51
N VAL A 74 -0.51 -4.57 21.21
CA VAL A 74 -1.20 -3.73 22.19
C VAL A 74 -2.69 -4.10 22.30
N GLY A 75 -3.16 -5.08 21.53
CA GLY A 75 -4.55 -5.53 21.55
C GLY A 75 -5.52 -4.51 20.94
N LEU A 76 -5.05 -3.72 19.97
CA LEU A 76 -5.86 -2.76 19.21
C LEU A 76 -6.30 -3.32 17.84
N LEU A 77 -5.65 -4.39 17.38
CA LEU A 77 -5.93 -5.02 16.09
C LEU A 77 -5.98 -6.54 16.27
N ASP A 78 -7.02 -7.16 15.74
CA ASP A 78 -7.16 -8.61 15.64
C ASP A 78 -6.65 -9.06 14.26
N ALA A 79 -5.53 -9.80 14.25
CA ALA A 79 -4.88 -10.26 13.04
C ALA A 79 -5.65 -11.39 12.34
N ASP A 80 -6.45 -12.17 13.06
CA ASP A 80 -7.22 -13.30 12.49
C ASP A 80 -8.34 -12.81 11.58
N LEU A 81 -8.79 -11.57 11.78
CA LEU A 81 -9.81 -10.91 10.96
C LEU A 81 -9.22 -10.17 9.74
N LEU A 82 -7.89 -10.15 9.58
CA LEU A 82 -7.25 -9.53 8.43
C LEU A 82 -7.30 -10.46 7.20
N ALA A 83 -7.76 -9.91 6.07
CA ALA A 83 -7.77 -10.63 4.81
C ALA A 83 -6.36 -10.70 4.21
N ILE A 84 -5.69 -11.84 4.37
CA ILE A 84 -4.39 -12.12 3.76
C ILE A 84 -4.60 -13.00 2.51
N PRO A 85 -4.32 -12.50 1.29
CA PRO A 85 -4.48 -13.31 0.09
C PRO A 85 -3.41 -14.41 0.02
N PRO A 86 -3.74 -15.59 -0.54
CA PRO A 86 -2.77 -16.67 -0.72
C PRO A 86 -1.62 -16.27 -1.65
N THR A 87 -0.42 -16.77 -1.34
CA THR A 87 0.78 -16.50 -2.15
C THR A 87 0.90 -17.47 -3.31
N TYR A 88 0.79 -16.96 -4.54
CA TYR A 88 1.00 -17.73 -5.76
C TYR A 88 2.24 -17.22 -6.50
N LEU A 89 3.38 -17.88 -6.30
CA LEU A 89 4.67 -17.42 -6.79
C LEU A 89 4.70 -17.20 -8.32
N TRP A 90 4.23 -18.17 -9.10
CA TRP A 90 4.27 -18.07 -10.57
C TRP A 90 3.34 -17.00 -11.14
N PRO A 91 2.04 -16.96 -10.79
CA PRO A 91 1.16 -15.88 -11.23
C PRO A 91 1.62 -14.49 -10.78
N GLN A 92 2.09 -14.34 -9.53
CA GLN A 92 2.54 -13.05 -9.02
C GLN A 92 3.82 -12.59 -9.71
N ALA A 93 4.77 -13.48 -9.96
CA ALA A 93 5.98 -13.17 -10.72
C ALA A 93 5.65 -12.76 -12.15
N ALA A 94 4.79 -13.51 -12.84
CA ALA A 94 4.36 -13.20 -14.19
C ALA A 94 3.60 -11.86 -14.26
N GLY A 95 2.67 -11.62 -13.34
CA GLY A 95 1.92 -10.36 -13.27
C GLY A 95 2.80 -9.16 -12.97
N GLY A 96 3.73 -9.29 -12.00
CA GLY A 96 4.70 -8.24 -11.68
C GLY A 96 5.62 -7.92 -12.86
N PHE A 97 6.07 -8.93 -13.60
CA PHE A 97 6.86 -8.74 -14.81
C PHE A 97 6.09 -8.00 -15.90
N LEU A 98 4.83 -8.38 -16.17
CA LEU A 98 3.99 -7.72 -17.17
C LEU A 98 3.71 -6.26 -16.82
N ILE A 99 3.42 -5.96 -15.56
CA ILE A 99 3.23 -4.57 -15.09
C ILE A 99 4.52 -3.78 -15.24
N GLY A 100 5.67 -4.36 -14.87
CA GLY A 100 6.98 -3.73 -15.02
C GLY A 100 7.31 -3.40 -16.48
N LEU A 101 7.05 -4.33 -17.41
CA LEU A 101 7.18 -4.07 -18.84
C LEU A 101 6.26 -2.93 -19.30
N GLY A 102 5.01 -2.94 -18.85
CA GLY A 102 4.05 -1.87 -19.14
C GLY A 102 4.55 -0.50 -18.68
N PHE A 103 5.12 -0.41 -17.49
CA PHE A 103 5.72 0.81 -16.93
C PHE A 103 6.87 1.35 -17.79
N VAL A 104 7.80 0.48 -18.20
CA VAL A 104 8.94 0.87 -19.02
C VAL A 104 8.49 1.35 -20.40
N ILE A 105 7.55 0.64 -21.03
CA ILE A 105 7.07 0.96 -22.38
C ILE A 105 6.17 2.19 -22.38
N GLY A 106 5.29 2.32 -21.38
CA GLY A 106 4.34 3.43 -21.24
C GLY A 106 5.00 4.75 -20.86
N GLY A 107 6.18 4.71 -20.24
CA GLY A 107 6.89 5.91 -19.82
C GLY A 107 6.28 6.62 -18.61
N TYR A 108 5.45 5.93 -17.83
CA TYR A 108 4.86 6.36 -16.56
C TYR A 108 4.73 5.18 -15.59
#